data_AF-A0A645CZ62-F1
#
_entry.id   AF-A0A645CZ62-F1
#
_cell.length_a   1.000
_cell.length_b   1.000
_cell.length_c   1.000
_cell.angle_alpha   90.00
_cell.angle_beta   90.00
_cell.angle_gamma   90.00
#
_symmetry.space_group_name_H-M   'P 1'
#
loop_
_entity.id
_entity.type
_entity.pdbx_description
1 polymer ?
#
loop_
_entity_poly.entity_id
_entity_poly.type
_entity_poly.pdbx_seq_one_letter_code
_entity_poly.pdbx_strand_id
1 'polypeptide(L)'
;MADAIGVGPGERFELELDLTNRTYGVNAKKQGPLLDEKFEALVSWRLSGRVGWEKIQGCAMVETLQEAMLAWMRDRSEHVSRDVLGYVKPIYGTDESANPVPMAIGTCVLIERGDDKYLVTAAHVADHERQTSLHVGAADTLIALPKGFNCTVPPDGDRGKDHLDFAFIRLDAMVLEQMAGAEFLGADQISDNSSDPTKRSYLAMGYPISLNKKVHAADLSVLSKAWQYQSIGVEPDAVTLSTLKCDLQQNLFLRIDKKVGNYHGQIVDLGEPRGASGGALIDLGMPTLESFDPKFPKVGKLAGIFIERKKKEKLLVFVNIQLVLYAIDRSRAKGGDVVNL
;
A
#
# COMPACT_ATOMS: atom_id res chain seq x y z
N MET A 1 -1.92 13.11 -33.56
CA MET A 1 -1.90 14.59 -33.62
C MET A 1 -0.58 15.13 -33.08
N ALA A 2 -0.08 14.70 -31.91
CA ALA A 2 1.22 15.10 -31.35
C ALA A 2 2.42 14.85 -32.30
N ASP A 3 2.48 13.70 -32.99
CA ASP A 3 3.51 13.41 -34.01
C ASP A 3 3.53 14.41 -35.18
N ALA A 4 2.41 15.08 -35.47
CA ALA A 4 2.33 16.03 -36.57
C ALA A 4 2.86 17.42 -36.20
N ILE A 5 3.12 17.70 -34.91
CA ILE A 5 3.42 19.05 -34.39
C ILE A 5 4.85 19.17 -33.86
N GLY A 6 5.59 18.06 -33.70
CA GLY A 6 7.00 18.07 -33.32
C GLY A 6 7.30 18.72 -31.98
N VAL A 7 6.42 18.52 -30.99
CA VAL A 7 6.53 19.10 -29.64
C VAL A 7 7.12 18.06 -28.69
N GLY A 8 8.15 18.45 -27.94
CA GLY A 8 8.82 17.60 -26.95
C GLY A 8 8.16 17.60 -25.56
N PRO A 9 8.56 16.67 -24.67
CA PRO A 9 8.08 16.63 -23.29
C PRO A 9 8.34 17.95 -22.52
N GLY A 10 7.34 18.47 -21.81
CA GLY A 10 7.46 19.68 -20.99
C GLY A 10 7.32 21.00 -21.75
N GLU A 11 7.11 20.96 -23.07
CA GLU A 11 6.88 22.17 -23.87
C GLU A 11 5.42 22.62 -23.76
N ARG A 12 5.23 23.92 -23.49
CA ARG A 12 3.91 24.56 -23.56
C ARG A 12 3.70 25.10 -24.97
N PHE A 13 2.53 24.87 -25.53
CA PHE A 13 2.10 25.50 -26.77
C PHE A 13 0.69 26.06 -26.62
N GLU A 14 0.43 27.15 -27.33
CA GLU A 14 -0.90 27.73 -27.44
C GLU A 14 -1.58 27.19 -28.71
N LEU A 15 -2.78 26.66 -28.55
CA LEU A 15 -3.66 26.34 -29.67
C LEU A 15 -4.67 27.48 -29.83
N GLU A 16 -4.65 28.14 -30.98
CA GLU A 16 -5.68 29.11 -31.35
C GLU A 16 -6.74 28.40 -32.20
N LEU A 17 -7.95 28.27 -31.66
CA LEU A 17 -9.10 27.71 -32.36
C LEU A 17 -9.85 28.83 -33.09
N ASP A 18 -9.69 28.89 -34.42
CA ASP A 18 -10.53 29.73 -35.28
C ASP A 18 -11.84 29.00 -35.63
N LEU A 19 -12.91 29.36 -34.93
CA LEU A 19 -14.23 28.76 -35.11
C LEU A 19 -14.96 29.24 -36.37
N THR A 20 -14.41 30.21 -37.12
CA THR A 20 -15.09 30.78 -38.29
C THR A 20 -14.92 29.94 -39.57
N ASN A 21 -13.84 29.15 -39.70
CA ASN A 21 -13.52 28.45 -40.95
C ASN A 21 -13.63 26.92 -40.92
N ARG A 22 -14.01 26.29 -39.79
CA ARG A 22 -13.99 24.81 -39.62
C ARG A 22 -12.67 24.15 -40.07
N THR A 23 -11.58 24.90 -40.09
CA THR A 23 -10.23 24.43 -40.39
C THR A 23 -9.41 24.49 -39.12
N TYR A 24 -8.74 23.38 -38.80
CA TYR A 24 -7.86 23.28 -37.65
C TYR A 24 -6.48 23.79 -38.07
N GLY A 25 -6.15 25.04 -37.71
CA GLY A 25 -4.79 25.57 -37.86
C GLY A 25 -4.02 25.45 -36.56
N VAL A 26 -2.89 24.74 -36.56
CA VAL A 26 -1.95 24.77 -35.43
C VAL A 26 -0.87 25.80 -35.75
N ASN A 27 -0.81 26.87 -34.97
CA ASN A 27 0.23 27.88 -35.11
C ASN A 27 1.31 27.65 -34.04
N ALA A 28 2.22 26.71 -34.30
CA ALA A 28 3.30 26.40 -33.37
C ALA A 28 4.44 27.43 -33.52
N LYS A 29 4.57 28.37 -32.56
CA LYS A 29 5.79 29.18 -32.42
C LYS A 29 6.84 28.37 -31.65
N LYS A 30 7.81 27.84 -32.38
CA LYS A 30 8.94 27.06 -31.86
C LYS A 30 9.91 27.95 -31.08
N GLN A 31 10.25 27.57 -29.84
CA GLN A 31 11.40 28.13 -29.09
C GLN A 31 12.34 26.99 -28.67
N GLY A 32 13.30 26.62 -29.53
CA GLY A 32 14.40 25.70 -29.17
C GLY A 32 14.71 24.59 -30.20
N PRO A 33 15.95 24.05 -30.23
CA PRO A 33 16.39 23.11 -31.26
C PRO A 33 16.08 21.63 -30.95
N LEU A 34 15.95 20.86 -32.03
CA LEU A 34 15.48 19.48 -32.19
C LEU A 34 16.29 18.40 -31.45
N LEU A 35 15.58 17.33 -31.06
CA LEU A 35 16.05 15.95 -31.14
C LEU A 35 14.93 15.04 -31.66
N ASP A 36 15.33 14.11 -32.52
CA ASP A 36 14.52 13.20 -33.34
C ASP A 36 14.33 11.88 -32.58
N GLU A 37 13.09 11.52 -32.21
CA GLU A 37 12.66 10.16 -31.87
C GLU A 37 11.13 10.12 -31.86
N LYS A 38 10.52 9.05 -32.37
CA LYS A 38 9.05 8.89 -32.46
C LYS A 38 8.45 8.65 -31.06
N PHE A 39 7.42 9.41 -30.68
CA PHE A 39 6.75 9.28 -29.39
C PHE A 39 5.22 9.34 -29.52
N GLU A 40 4.53 8.36 -28.95
CA GLU A 40 3.08 8.43 -28.75
C GLU A 40 2.75 9.20 -27.46
N ALA A 41 2.00 10.29 -27.56
CA ALA A 41 1.54 11.11 -26.44
C ALA A 41 0.02 11.06 -26.28
N LEU A 42 -0.47 10.98 -25.04
CA LEU A 42 -1.87 11.08 -24.66
C LEU A 42 -2.21 12.55 -24.36
N VAL A 43 -3.21 13.10 -25.05
CA VAL A 43 -3.67 14.49 -24.86
C VAL A 43 -4.99 14.48 -24.10
N SER A 44 -5.01 15.03 -22.89
CA SER A 44 -6.24 15.26 -22.10
C SER A 44 -6.64 16.74 -22.15
N TRP A 45 -7.94 17.02 -22.26
CA TRP A 45 -8.47 18.38 -22.38
C TRP A 45 -9.15 18.80 -21.08
N ARG A 46 -8.77 19.97 -20.54
CA ARG A 46 -9.51 20.66 -19.49
C ARG A 46 -9.97 22.02 -20.00
N LEU A 47 -11.26 22.17 -20.26
CA LEU A 47 -11.85 23.45 -20.60
C LEU A 47 -12.19 24.21 -19.31
N SER A 48 -11.60 25.38 -19.12
CA SER A 48 -12.02 26.32 -18.08
C SER A 48 -12.29 27.69 -18.71
N GLY A 49 -13.54 28.15 -18.69
CA GLY A 49 -13.92 29.49 -19.15
C GLY A 49 -15.43 29.67 -19.26
N ARG A 50 -15.94 30.86 -18.92
CA ARG A 50 -17.35 31.24 -19.12
C ARG A 50 -17.62 31.49 -20.60
N VAL A 51 -18.79 31.04 -21.05
CA VAL A 51 -19.27 31.21 -22.43
C VAL A 51 -19.52 32.70 -22.71
N GLY A 52 -18.58 33.29 -23.44
CA GLY A 52 -18.71 34.52 -24.21
C GLY A 52 -17.98 34.29 -25.53
N TRP A 53 -18.49 34.85 -26.63
CA TRP A 53 -18.04 34.59 -28.02
C TRP A 53 -16.65 35.16 -28.37
N GLU A 54 -15.72 35.19 -27.42
CA GLU A 54 -14.35 35.66 -27.62
C GLU A 54 -13.39 34.65 -26.98
N LYS A 55 -12.58 34.00 -27.83
CA LYS A 55 -11.38 33.19 -27.55
C LYS A 55 -11.43 32.24 -26.34
N ILE A 56 -11.61 30.95 -26.62
CA ILE A 56 -11.29 29.88 -25.68
C ILE A 56 -9.77 29.67 -25.71
N GLN A 57 -9.04 30.25 -24.75
CA GLN A 57 -7.66 29.85 -24.47
C GLN A 57 -7.68 28.55 -23.64
N GLY A 58 -7.42 27.43 -24.29
CA GLY A 58 -7.16 26.15 -23.62
C GLY A 58 -5.66 25.90 -23.55
N CYS A 59 -5.12 25.71 -22.34
CA CYS A 59 -3.75 25.24 -22.15
C CYS A 59 -3.78 23.71 -22.14
N ALA A 60 -3.28 23.06 -23.20
CA ALA A 60 -3.12 21.62 -23.22
C ALA A 60 -1.73 21.28 -22.64
N MET A 61 -1.69 20.59 -21.51
CA MET A 61 -0.45 19.95 -21.05
C MET A 61 -0.33 18.60 -21.73
N VAL A 62 0.79 18.39 -22.42
CA VAL A 62 1.24 17.05 -22.80
C VAL A 62 1.88 16.45 -21.56
N GLU A 63 1.13 15.64 -20.83
CA GLU A 63 1.70 14.80 -19.78
C GLU A 63 2.42 13.63 -20.45
N THR A 64 3.66 13.37 -20.03
CA THR A 64 4.33 12.13 -20.42
C THR A 64 3.55 10.94 -19.88
N LEU A 65 3.66 9.77 -20.55
CA LEU A 65 3.04 8.54 -20.06
C LEU A 65 3.42 8.25 -18.60
N GLN A 66 4.67 8.57 -18.22
CA GLN A 66 5.16 8.43 -16.85
C GLN A 66 4.44 9.37 -15.87
N GLU A 67 4.23 10.64 -16.22
CA GLU A 67 3.49 11.59 -15.39
C GLU A 67 2.03 11.18 -15.24
N ALA A 68 1.38 10.75 -16.32
CA ALA A 68 0.02 10.25 -16.29
C ALA A 68 -0.11 9.01 -15.40
N MET A 69 0.82 8.05 -15.51
CA MET A 69 0.87 6.88 -14.63
C MET A 69 1.06 7.26 -13.15
N LEU A 70 1.98 8.19 -12.86
CA LEU A 70 2.21 8.64 -11.48
C LEU A 70 0.98 9.36 -10.90
N ALA A 71 0.31 10.19 -11.71
CA ALA A 71 -0.93 10.86 -11.32
C ALA A 71 -2.06 9.84 -11.07
N TRP A 72 -2.20 8.84 -11.95
CA TRP A 72 -3.16 7.75 -11.80
C TRP A 72 -2.92 6.94 -10.52
N MET A 73 -1.66 6.57 -10.25
CA MET A 73 -1.29 5.82 -9.04
C MET A 73 -1.62 6.64 -7.78
N ARG A 74 -1.31 7.94 -7.79
CA ARG A 74 -1.58 8.86 -6.67
C ARG A 74 -3.08 9.00 -6.39
N ASP A 75 -3.87 9.25 -7.42
CA ASP A 75 -5.33 9.40 -7.28
C ASP A 75 -5.99 8.12 -6.73
N ARG A 76 -5.53 6.94 -7.17
CA ARG A 76 -6.01 5.67 -6.62
C ARG A 76 -5.54 5.44 -5.19
N SER A 77 -4.27 5.68 -4.89
CA SER A 77 -3.75 5.46 -3.55
C SER A 77 -4.41 6.39 -2.53
N GLU A 78 -4.61 7.66 -2.86
CA GLU A 78 -5.36 8.61 -2.03
C GLU A 78 -6.80 8.13 -1.77
N HIS A 79 -7.51 7.67 -2.81
CA HIS A 79 -8.87 7.17 -2.67
C HIS A 79 -8.94 5.94 -1.77
N VAL A 80 -8.16 4.91 -2.11
CA VAL A 80 -8.15 3.61 -1.42
C VAL A 80 -7.61 3.72 0.00
N SER A 81 -6.67 4.64 0.25
CA SER A 81 -6.03 4.75 1.57
C SER A 81 -7.00 5.01 2.72
N ARG A 82 -8.12 5.70 2.46
CA ARG A 82 -9.14 5.97 3.48
C ARG A 82 -9.80 4.70 3.97
N ASP A 83 -10.14 3.82 3.04
CA ASP A 83 -10.77 2.53 3.34
C ASP A 83 -9.77 1.63 4.09
N VAL A 84 -8.48 1.66 3.67
CA VAL A 84 -7.41 0.85 4.28
C VAL A 84 -7.19 1.14 5.76
N LEU A 85 -7.39 2.38 6.20
CA LEU A 85 -7.28 2.76 7.62
C LEU A 85 -8.38 2.13 8.50
N GLY A 86 -9.49 1.69 7.89
CA GLY A 86 -10.58 0.99 8.57
C GLY A 86 -10.14 -0.33 9.18
N TYR A 87 -9.22 -1.06 8.51
CA TYR A 87 -8.83 -2.43 8.84
C TYR A 87 -7.32 -2.64 9.05
N VAL A 88 -6.46 -1.66 8.76
CA VAL A 88 -5.04 -1.70 9.16
C VAL A 88 -4.88 -0.97 10.48
N LYS A 89 -4.37 -1.64 11.51
CA LYS A 89 -4.27 -1.09 12.87
C LYS A 89 -2.85 -1.21 13.45
N PRO A 90 -2.42 -0.26 14.31
CA PRO A 90 -1.17 -0.40 15.04
C PRO A 90 -1.28 -1.46 16.15
N ILE A 91 -0.17 -2.16 16.42
CA ILE A 91 0.01 -3.03 17.59
C ILE A 91 0.96 -2.35 18.58
N TYR A 92 0.57 -2.36 19.85
CA TYR A 92 1.36 -1.89 20.98
C TYR A 92 1.61 -3.01 21.97
N GLY A 93 2.72 -2.92 22.71
CA GLY A 93 2.97 -3.75 23.88
C GLY A 93 2.98 -2.90 25.14
N THR A 94 2.58 -3.49 26.25
CA THR A 94 2.78 -2.93 27.58
C THR A 94 3.60 -3.88 28.43
N ASP A 95 4.45 -3.33 29.29
CA ASP A 95 5.08 -4.11 30.35
C ASP A 95 4.06 -4.46 31.46
N GLU A 96 4.49 -5.26 32.43
CA GLU A 96 3.68 -5.65 33.59
C GLU A 96 3.81 -4.66 34.77
N SER A 97 4.33 -3.45 34.52
CA SER A 97 4.49 -2.46 35.58
C SER A 97 3.15 -1.92 36.06
N ALA A 98 3.11 -1.31 37.26
CA ALA A 98 1.90 -0.71 37.81
C ALA A 98 1.36 0.48 36.98
N ASN A 99 2.22 1.10 36.15
CA ASN A 99 1.88 2.21 35.26
C ASN A 99 2.48 1.93 33.86
N PRO A 100 1.90 0.99 33.11
CA PRO A 100 2.47 0.56 31.84
C PRO A 100 2.46 1.71 30.84
N VAL A 101 3.58 1.88 30.12
CA VAL A 101 3.65 2.80 28.99
C VAL A 101 3.58 2.00 27.70
N PRO A 102 2.50 2.14 26.90
CA PRO A 102 2.41 1.46 25.62
C PRO A 102 3.59 1.81 24.70
N MET A 103 4.17 0.79 24.09
CA MET A 103 5.24 0.91 23.12
C MET A 103 4.77 0.35 21.79
N ALA A 104 4.91 1.14 20.71
CA ALA A 104 4.57 0.66 19.37
C ALA A 104 5.49 -0.51 19.00
N ILE A 105 4.89 -1.64 18.61
CA ILE A 105 5.61 -2.86 18.23
C ILE A 105 5.52 -3.06 16.73
N GLY A 106 4.31 -2.99 16.19
CA GLY A 106 4.04 -3.43 14.84
C GLY A 106 2.73 -2.89 14.30
N THR A 107 2.26 -3.53 13.26
CA THR A 107 0.98 -3.28 12.60
C THR A 107 0.24 -4.61 12.44
N CYS A 108 -1.07 -4.56 12.26
CA CYS A 108 -1.87 -5.69 11.83
C CYS A 108 -2.89 -5.29 10.77
N VAL A 109 -3.46 -6.32 10.16
CA VAL A 109 -4.59 -6.23 9.25
C VAL A 109 -5.74 -7.07 9.81
N LEU A 110 -6.94 -6.50 9.83
CA LEU A 110 -8.17 -7.15 10.26
C LEU A 110 -8.88 -7.75 9.06
N ILE A 111 -9.19 -9.05 9.12
CA ILE A 111 -9.84 -9.78 8.02
C ILE A 111 -10.98 -10.65 8.52
N GLU A 112 -11.95 -10.88 7.66
CA GLU A 112 -13.05 -11.83 7.84
C GLU A 112 -12.81 -13.09 7.00
N ARG A 113 -13.06 -14.26 7.60
CA ARG A 113 -12.98 -15.54 6.89
C ARG A 113 -14.10 -16.47 7.35
N GLY A 114 -15.16 -16.56 6.56
CA GLY A 114 -16.41 -17.19 6.99
C GLY A 114 -17.07 -16.34 8.08
N ASP A 115 -17.54 -16.97 9.16
CA ASP A 115 -18.15 -16.27 10.30
C ASP A 115 -17.13 -15.79 11.35
N ASP A 116 -15.85 -16.10 11.14
CA ASP A 116 -14.77 -15.79 12.07
C ASP A 116 -14.02 -14.50 11.64
N LYS A 117 -13.57 -13.72 12.62
CA LYS A 117 -12.76 -12.52 12.44
C LYS A 117 -11.35 -12.75 12.96
N TYR A 118 -10.37 -12.26 12.21
CA TYR A 118 -8.96 -12.48 12.47
C TYR A 118 -8.18 -11.17 12.48
N LEU A 119 -7.14 -11.17 13.30
CA LEU A 119 -6.05 -10.21 13.23
C LEU A 119 -4.84 -10.95 12.64
N VAL A 120 -4.26 -10.37 11.60
CA VAL A 120 -3.07 -10.88 10.90
C VAL A 120 -1.92 -9.89 11.07
N THR A 121 -0.73 -10.38 11.35
CA THR A 121 0.49 -9.56 11.55
C THR A 121 1.74 -10.34 11.15
N ALA A 122 2.93 -9.78 11.35
CA ALA A 122 4.19 -10.50 11.20
C ALA A 122 4.46 -11.40 12.43
N ALA A 123 5.10 -12.55 12.27
CA ALA A 123 5.31 -13.48 13.38
C ALA A 123 6.25 -12.91 14.45
N HIS A 124 7.28 -12.18 14.05
CA HIS A 124 8.16 -11.49 15.00
C HIS A 124 7.43 -10.39 15.81
N VAL A 125 6.35 -9.81 15.29
CA VAL A 125 5.50 -8.88 16.06
C VAL A 125 4.73 -9.65 17.13
N ALA A 126 4.16 -10.80 16.77
CA ALA A 126 3.46 -11.67 17.72
C ALA A 126 4.39 -12.23 18.81
N ASP A 127 5.66 -12.52 18.50
CA ASP A 127 6.65 -13.03 19.45
C ASP A 127 6.87 -12.10 20.67
N HIS A 128 6.51 -10.82 20.58
CA HIS A 128 6.52 -9.89 21.71
C HIS A 128 5.53 -10.26 22.83
N GLU A 129 4.54 -11.14 22.59
CA GLU A 129 3.62 -11.64 23.61
C GLU A 129 4.33 -12.40 24.75
N ARG A 130 5.58 -12.85 24.51
CA ARG A 130 6.43 -13.52 25.51
C ARG A 130 6.93 -12.59 26.61
N GLN A 131 6.95 -11.28 26.34
CA GLN A 131 7.55 -10.26 27.21
C GLN A 131 6.57 -9.14 27.57
N THR A 132 5.50 -8.97 26.79
CA THR A 132 4.57 -7.86 26.90
C THR A 132 3.14 -8.35 26.71
N SER A 133 2.19 -7.58 27.23
CA SER A 133 0.79 -7.75 26.82
C SER A 133 0.56 -6.97 25.52
N LEU A 134 0.09 -7.67 24.48
CA LEU A 134 -0.15 -7.05 23.18
C LEU A 134 -1.53 -6.40 23.13
N HIS A 135 -1.60 -5.25 22.47
CA HIS A 135 -2.80 -4.46 22.29
C HIS A 135 -2.93 -4.02 20.83
N VAL A 136 -4.15 -3.95 20.32
CA VAL A 136 -4.46 -3.31 19.04
C VAL A 136 -5.02 -1.91 19.29
N GLY A 137 -4.59 -0.93 18.51
CA GLY A 137 -5.19 0.40 18.54
C GLY A 137 -6.54 0.42 17.82
N ALA A 138 -7.59 0.85 18.53
CA ALA A 138 -8.92 1.05 17.97
C ALA A 138 -9.43 2.45 18.35
N ALA A 139 -9.64 3.29 17.34
CA ALA A 139 -9.95 4.72 17.51
C ALA A 139 -8.94 5.43 18.43
N ASP A 140 -9.33 5.71 19.67
CA ASP A 140 -8.57 6.38 20.72
C ASP A 140 -8.14 5.47 21.88
N THR A 141 -8.42 4.17 21.80
CA THR A 141 -8.16 3.21 22.88
C THR A 141 -7.24 2.06 22.44
N LEU A 142 -6.64 1.40 23.43
CA LEU A 142 -5.88 0.16 23.26
C LEU A 142 -6.69 -1.03 23.77
N ILE A 143 -6.91 -1.99 22.89
CA ILE A 143 -7.68 -3.20 23.19
C ILE A 143 -6.72 -4.36 23.37
N ALA A 144 -6.78 -5.02 24.52
CA ALA A 144 -5.93 -6.16 24.82
C ALA A 144 -6.22 -7.32 23.87
N LEU A 145 -5.17 -7.90 23.31
CA LEU A 145 -5.26 -9.05 22.42
C LEU A 145 -5.14 -10.36 23.22
N PRO A 146 -5.86 -11.41 22.82
CA PRO A 146 -5.66 -12.72 23.39
C PRO A 146 -4.23 -13.21 23.09
N LYS A 147 -3.71 -14.07 23.96
CA LYS A 147 -2.44 -14.76 23.73
C LYS A 147 -2.63 -15.96 22.81
N GLY A 148 -1.55 -16.46 22.24
CA GLY A 148 -1.56 -17.72 21.50
C GLY A 148 -1.80 -17.51 20.01
N PHE A 149 -1.02 -16.62 19.42
CA PHE A 149 -1.00 -16.45 17.97
C PHE A 149 -0.60 -17.76 17.27
N ASN A 150 -1.26 -18.04 16.16
CA ASN A 150 -0.78 -19.04 15.21
C ASN A 150 0.33 -18.39 14.38
N CYS A 151 1.57 -18.73 14.66
CA CYS A 151 2.75 -18.19 13.99
C CYS A 151 3.35 -19.22 13.03
N THR A 152 3.96 -18.74 11.95
CA THR A 152 4.93 -19.52 11.19
C THR A 152 6.07 -19.99 12.09
N VAL A 153 6.58 -21.19 11.82
CA VAL A 153 7.65 -21.81 12.62
C VAL A 153 9.00 -21.38 12.07
N PRO A 154 9.84 -20.72 12.88
CA PRO A 154 11.15 -20.30 12.41
C PRO A 154 12.08 -21.50 12.20
N PRO A 155 12.79 -21.60 11.06
CA PRO A 155 13.77 -22.64 10.83
C PRO A 155 14.86 -22.64 11.91
N ASP A 156 15.15 -23.83 12.46
CA ASP A 156 16.10 -24.02 13.58
C ASP A 156 15.78 -23.19 14.84
N GLY A 157 14.56 -22.68 14.98
CA GLY A 157 14.18 -21.77 16.08
C GLY A 157 14.63 -20.31 15.88
N ASP A 158 15.20 -19.96 14.72
CA ASP A 158 15.73 -18.62 14.44
C ASP A 158 14.74 -17.79 13.60
N ARG A 159 14.07 -16.82 14.24
CA ARG A 159 13.10 -15.93 13.58
C ARG A 159 13.69 -15.15 12.42
N GLY A 160 14.99 -14.84 12.44
CA GLY A 160 15.66 -14.15 11.33
C GLY A 160 15.76 -14.99 10.04
N LYS A 161 15.48 -16.29 10.13
CA LYS A 161 15.43 -17.22 8.99
C LYS A 161 14.01 -17.57 8.55
N ASP A 162 12.99 -17.04 9.21
CA ASP A 162 11.60 -17.24 8.77
C ASP A 162 11.28 -16.29 7.62
N HIS A 163 11.15 -16.83 6.42
CA HIS A 163 10.90 -16.04 5.21
C HIS A 163 9.41 -15.79 4.94
N LEU A 164 8.54 -16.46 5.71
CA LEU A 164 7.09 -16.24 5.68
C LEU A 164 6.66 -15.28 6.78
N ASP A 165 7.21 -15.47 7.98
CA ASP A 165 7.16 -14.57 9.14
C ASP A 165 5.81 -13.85 9.32
N PHE A 166 4.74 -14.64 9.37
CA PHE A 166 3.40 -14.15 9.61
C PHE A 166 2.74 -14.89 10.76
N ALA A 167 1.80 -14.19 11.39
CA ALA A 167 0.99 -14.72 12.46
C ALA A 167 -0.45 -14.28 12.34
N PHE A 168 -1.36 -15.07 12.89
CA PHE A 168 -2.76 -14.71 12.97
C PHE A 168 -3.39 -15.21 14.27
N ILE A 169 -4.45 -14.55 14.70
CA ILE A 169 -5.26 -14.97 15.83
C ILE A 169 -6.74 -14.71 15.53
N ARG A 170 -7.60 -15.64 15.95
CA ARG A 170 -9.04 -15.43 15.91
C ARG A 170 -9.44 -14.52 17.06
N LEU A 171 -10.24 -13.50 16.78
CA LEU A 171 -10.76 -12.58 17.79
C LEU A 171 -12.05 -13.16 18.39
N ASP A 172 -12.12 -13.20 19.72
CA ASP A 172 -13.32 -13.63 20.43
C ASP A 172 -14.37 -12.50 20.52
N ALA A 173 -15.57 -12.85 20.98
CA ALA A 173 -16.68 -11.91 21.08
C ALA A 173 -16.38 -10.70 21.98
N MET A 174 -15.59 -10.87 23.04
CA MET A 174 -15.26 -9.80 23.97
C MET A 174 -14.34 -8.76 23.30
N VAL A 175 -13.31 -9.23 22.58
CA VAL A 175 -12.42 -8.33 21.82
C VAL A 175 -13.20 -7.62 20.70
N LEU A 176 -14.07 -8.35 20.00
CA LEU A 176 -14.88 -7.79 18.92
C LEU A 176 -15.88 -6.73 19.41
N GLU A 177 -16.47 -6.91 20.59
CA GLU A 177 -17.34 -5.92 21.22
C GLU A 177 -16.57 -4.63 21.56
N GLN A 178 -15.34 -4.76 22.08
CA GLN A 178 -14.48 -3.60 22.34
C GLN A 178 -14.03 -2.91 21.05
N MET A 179 -13.85 -3.66 19.96
CA MET A 179 -13.53 -3.17 18.63
C MET A 179 -14.76 -2.66 17.86
N ALA A 180 -15.87 -2.31 18.53
CA ALA A 180 -17.06 -1.81 17.86
C ALA A 180 -16.74 -0.62 16.93
N GLY A 181 -17.02 -0.80 15.64
CA GLY A 181 -16.70 0.18 14.59
C GLY A 181 -15.38 -0.04 13.85
N ALA A 182 -14.59 -1.05 14.23
CA ALA A 182 -13.49 -1.51 13.38
C ALA A 182 -14.04 -2.21 12.13
N GLU A 183 -13.42 -1.95 10.99
CA GLU A 183 -13.74 -2.63 9.74
C GLU A 183 -12.86 -3.87 9.58
N PHE A 184 -13.39 -4.86 8.88
CA PHE A 184 -12.69 -6.09 8.56
C PHE A 184 -12.79 -6.33 7.06
N LEU A 185 -11.68 -6.76 6.46
CA LEU A 185 -11.65 -7.07 5.04
C LEU A 185 -12.43 -8.35 4.73
N GLY A 186 -13.45 -8.22 3.89
CA GLY A 186 -14.19 -9.34 3.32
C GLY A 186 -13.46 -10.03 2.16
N ALA A 187 -14.01 -11.15 1.70
CA ALA A 187 -13.42 -11.95 0.63
C ALA A 187 -13.31 -11.21 -0.72
N ASP A 188 -14.23 -10.29 -1.00
CA ASP A 188 -14.26 -9.46 -2.21
C ASP A 188 -13.15 -8.39 -2.25
N GLN A 189 -12.63 -8.02 -1.07
CA GLN A 189 -11.55 -7.06 -0.87
C GLN A 189 -10.17 -7.72 -0.78
N ILE A 190 -10.07 -9.02 -1.07
CA ILE A 190 -8.82 -9.77 -1.09
C ILE A 190 -8.42 -10.08 -2.54
N SER A 191 -7.15 -9.85 -2.86
CA SER A 191 -6.57 -10.15 -4.18
C SER A 191 -6.32 -11.65 -4.30
N ASP A 192 -6.69 -12.24 -5.44
CA ASP A 192 -6.33 -13.63 -5.76
C ASP A 192 -4.85 -13.81 -6.13
N ASN A 193 -4.13 -12.69 -6.34
CA ASN A 193 -2.74 -12.63 -6.78
C ASN A 193 -2.47 -13.48 -8.03
N SER A 194 -3.46 -13.60 -8.93
CA SER A 194 -3.36 -14.38 -10.17
C SER A 194 -2.60 -13.66 -11.29
N SER A 195 -2.53 -12.33 -11.22
CA SER A 195 -1.94 -11.47 -12.24
C SER A 195 -0.45 -11.22 -12.00
N ASP A 196 0.29 -11.01 -13.08
CA ASP A 196 1.71 -10.62 -13.08
C ASP A 196 1.95 -9.39 -12.17
N PRO A 197 2.69 -9.54 -11.05
CA PRO A 197 2.86 -8.47 -10.08
C PRO A 197 3.70 -7.31 -10.63
N THR A 198 4.53 -7.53 -11.66
CA THR A 198 5.41 -6.49 -12.24
C THR A 198 4.66 -5.43 -13.04
N LYS A 199 3.39 -5.68 -13.36
CA LYS A 199 2.51 -4.76 -14.10
C LYS A 199 1.49 -4.06 -13.21
N ARG A 200 1.55 -4.29 -11.90
CA ARG A 200 0.53 -3.82 -10.95
C ARG A 200 1.11 -2.76 -10.04
N SER A 201 0.26 -1.77 -9.75
CA SER A 201 0.53 -0.74 -8.75
C SER A 201 0.06 -1.21 -7.39
N TYR A 202 0.88 -0.95 -6.37
CA TYR A 202 0.58 -1.31 -5.01
C TYR A 202 0.73 -0.12 -4.07
N LEU A 203 -0.03 -0.17 -2.97
CA LEU A 203 0.10 0.69 -1.80
C LEU A 203 0.49 -0.18 -0.59
N ALA A 204 1.68 0.03 -0.06
CA ALA A 204 2.07 -0.47 1.24
C ALA A 204 1.62 0.50 2.33
N MET A 205 1.01 -0.01 3.40
CA MET A 205 0.54 0.80 4.53
C MET A 205 0.84 0.13 5.88
N GLY A 206 1.29 0.92 6.85
CA GLY A 206 1.43 0.47 8.24
C GLY A 206 1.77 1.60 9.20
N TYR A 207 2.09 1.27 10.45
CA TYR A 207 2.28 2.24 11.54
C TYR A 207 3.71 2.18 12.13
N PRO A 208 4.71 2.77 11.45
CA PRO A 208 6.08 2.71 11.93
C PRO A 208 6.25 3.49 13.23
N ILE A 209 7.09 2.96 14.12
CA ILE A 209 7.41 3.51 15.45
C ILE A 209 7.87 4.97 15.34
N SER A 210 8.61 5.31 14.28
CA SER A 210 9.13 6.66 14.07
C SER A 210 8.05 7.73 13.98
N LEU A 211 6.84 7.38 13.51
CA LEU A 211 5.69 8.27 13.39
C LEU A 211 4.74 8.19 14.60
N ASN A 212 4.88 7.15 15.42
CA ASN A 212 3.94 6.74 16.47
C ASN A 212 4.56 6.82 17.88
N LYS A 213 5.31 7.90 18.15
CA LYS A 213 6.06 8.07 19.41
C LYS A 213 5.26 8.67 20.57
N LYS A 214 4.12 9.30 20.29
CA LYS A 214 3.32 10.01 21.30
C LYS A 214 2.24 9.06 21.84
N VAL A 215 2.44 8.63 23.08
CA VAL A 215 1.53 7.76 23.83
C VAL A 215 1.17 8.49 25.10
N HIS A 216 -0.12 8.55 25.42
CA HIS A 216 -0.61 9.08 26.68
C HIS A 216 -0.74 7.91 27.67
N ALA A 217 0.18 7.85 28.64
CA ALA A 217 0.27 6.70 29.54
C ALA A 217 -0.87 6.64 30.57
N ALA A 218 -1.49 7.78 30.90
CA ALA A 218 -2.50 7.87 31.95
C ALA A 218 -3.84 7.23 31.58
N ASP A 219 -4.16 7.18 30.29
CA ASP A 219 -5.44 6.75 29.73
C ASP A 219 -5.29 5.62 28.69
N LEU A 220 -4.06 5.15 28.46
CA LEU A 220 -3.72 4.19 27.39
C LEU A 220 -4.22 4.67 26.01
N SER A 221 -4.22 5.98 25.76
CA SER A 221 -4.61 6.54 24.46
C SER A 221 -3.40 6.81 23.56
N VAL A 222 -3.60 6.63 22.25
CA VAL A 222 -2.54 6.77 21.24
C VAL A 222 -3.04 7.56 20.04
N LEU A 223 -2.28 8.57 19.62
CA LEU A 223 -2.51 9.22 18.33
C LEU A 223 -1.60 8.56 17.29
N SER A 224 -2.18 7.66 16.50
CA SER A 224 -1.42 6.92 15.50
C SER A 224 -1.37 7.63 14.15
N LYS A 225 -0.23 7.52 13.45
CA LYS A 225 0.02 8.04 12.12
C LYS A 225 0.47 6.91 11.21
N ALA A 226 -0.34 6.66 10.18
CA ALA A 226 -0.01 5.69 9.15
C ALA A 226 1.11 6.23 8.24
N TRP A 227 1.97 5.30 7.83
CA TRP A 227 2.91 5.46 6.73
C TRP A 227 2.34 4.77 5.50
N GLN A 228 2.57 5.39 4.36
CA GLN A 228 2.09 4.93 3.06
C GLN A 228 3.22 4.99 2.06
N TYR A 229 3.34 3.96 1.23
CA TYR A 229 4.31 3.90 0.15
C TYR A 229 3.69 3.25 -1.07
N GLN A 230 3.65 3.97 -2.19
CA GLN A 230 3.19 3.41 -3.45
C GLN A 230 4.36 3.04 -4.36
N SER A 231 4.26 1.91 -5.04
CA SER A 231 5.25 1.48 -6.03
C SER A 231 4.64 0.47 -6.99
N ILE A 232 5.39 0.09 -8.01
CA ILE A 232 5.06 -1.03 -8.89
C ILE A 232 5.70 -2.29 -8.30
N GLY A 233 5.03 -3.43 -8.43
CA GLY A 233 5.62 -4.72 -8.07
C GLY A 233 6.90 -5.00 -8.85
N VAL A 234 7.81 -5.75 -8.27
CA VAL A 234 9.04 -6.18 -8.94
C VAL A 234 9.27 -7.66 -8.74
N GLU A 235 9.97 -8.27 -9.69
CA GLU A 235 10.54 -9.60 -9.55
C GLU A 235 12.05 -9.45 -9.37
N PRO A 236 12.58 -9.73 -8.17
CA PRO A 236 14.02 -9.78 -7.97
C PRO A 236 14.65 -10.88 -8.83
N ASP A 237 15.91 -10.69 -9.22
CA ASP A 237 16.64 -11.73 -9.95
C ASP A 237 16.85 -13.00 -9.09
N ALA A 238 17.16 -14.13 -9.75
CA ALA A 238 17.33 -15.41 -9.09
C ALA A 238 18.42 -15.43 -8.00
N VAL A 239 19.48 -14.62 -8.16
CA VAL A 239 20.56 -14.51 -7.16
C VAL A 239 20.04 -13.80 -5.91
N THR A 240 19.28 -12.72 -6.10
CA THR A 240 18.61 -11.99 -5.02
C THR A 240 17.61 -12.89 -4.30
N LEU A 241 16.72 -13.59 -5.02
CA LEU A 241 15.76 -14.53 -4.42
C LEU A 241 16.45 -15.63 -3.63
N SER A 242 17.50 -16.25 -4.19
CA SER A 242 18.29 -17.26 -3.49
C SER A 242 19.01 -16.72 -2.25
N THR A 243 19.49 -15.48 -2.29
CA THR A 243 20.15 -14.82 -1.15
C THR A 243 19.15 -14.52 -0.03
N LEU A 244 17.96 -14.06 -0.41
CA LEU A 244 16.88 -13.75 0.52
C LEU A 244 16.12 -15.01 0.99
N LYS A 245 16.34 -16.15 0.32
CA LYS A 245 15.61 -17.42 0.50
C LYS A 245 14.09 -17.23 0.43
N CYS A 246 13.67 -16.33 -0.45
CA CYS A 246 12.27 -16.04 -0.72
C CYS A 246 11.87 -16.65 -2.06
N ASP A 247 10.57 -16.83 -2.27
CA ASP A 247 10.00 -17.41 -3.49
C ASP A 247 8.89 -16.51 -4.07
N LEU A 248 8.76 -16.46 -5.40
CA LEU A 248 7.79 -15.58 -6.07
C LEU A 248 6.32 -16.03 -5.91
N GLN A 249 6.06 -17.29 -5.52
CA GLN A 249 4.71 -17.77 -5.22
C GLN A 249 4.31 -17.38 -3.79
N GLN A 250 5.28 -17.34 -2.88
CA GLN A 250 5.06 -17.09 -1.45
C GLN A 250 5.23 -15.63 -1.06
N ASN A 251 6.01 -14.86 -1.82
CA ASN A 251 6.39 -13.50 -1.48
C ASN A 251 6.10 -12.51 -2.62
N LEU A 252 5.79 -11.28 -2.22
CA LEU A 252 5.64 -10.12 -3.11
C LEU A 252 6.70 -9.08 -2.75
N PHE A 253 7.16 -8.33 -3.75
CA PHE A 253 8.27 -7.39 -3.59
C PHE A 253 7.93 -6.02 -4.17
N LEU A 254 8.27 -4.98 -3.40
CA LEU A 254 8.32 -3.61 -3.90
C LEU A 254 9.75 -3.11 -3.84
N ARG A 255 10.23 -2.50 -4.93
CA ARG A 255 11.49 -1.78 -4.93
C ARG A 255 11.31 -0.45 -4.22
N ILE A 256 12.27 -0.11 -3.38
CA ILE A 256 12.24 1.08 -2.53
C ILE A 256 13.39 2.03 -2.90
N ASP A 257 13.08 3.29 -3.10
CA ASP A 257 14.11 4.33 -3.26
C ASP A 257 14.27 5.14 -1.98
N LYS A 258 15.45 5.76 -1.80
CA LYS A 258 15.74 6.58 -0.61
C LYS A 258 14.80 7.80 -0.52
N LYS A 259 14.42 8.32 -1.68
CA LYS A 259 13.52 9.46 -1.86
C LYS A 259 12.25 8.99 -2.55
N VAL A 260 11.11 9.25 -1.93
CA VAL A 260 9.81 8.79 -2.42
C VAL A 260 8.82 9.95 -2.47
N GLY A 261 7.83 9.87 -3.34
CA GLY A 261 6.67 10.75 -3.23
C GLY A 261 5.84 10.37 -2.00
N ASN A 262 5.54 11.33 -1.12
CA ASN A 262 4.47 11.17 -0.13
C ASN A 262 3.09 11.37 -0.80
N TYR A 263 2.02 11.25 -0.03
CA TYR A 263 0.65 11.45 -0.52
C TYR A 263 0.36 12.88 -1.00
N HIS A 264 1.19 13.87 -0.65
CA HIS A 264 1.10 15.24 -1.21
C HIS A 264 1.91 15.41 -2.50
N GLY A 265 2.48 14.33 -3.05
CA GLY A 265 3.38 14.38 -4.19
C GLY A 265 4.75 15.01 -3.90
N GLN A 266 5.06 15.27 -2.62
CA GLN A 266 6.35 15.82 -2.22
C GLN A 266 7.37 14.70 -2.13
N ILE A 267 8.59 14.95 -2.64
CA ILE A 267 9.70 14.04 -2.46
C ILE A 267 10.16 14.14 -1.00
N VAL A 268 10.00 13.06 -0.25
CA VAL A 268 10.44 12.92 1.14
C VAL A 268 11.44 11.79 1.28
N ASP A 269 12.30 11.87 2.30
CA ASP A 269 13.09 10.72 2.70
C ASP A 269 12.16 9.66 3.26
N LEU A 270 12.28 8.46 2.73
CA LEU A 270 11.55 7.33 3.26
C LEU A 270 12.22 6.92 4.58
N GLY A 271 11.62 7.38 5.69
CA GLY A 271 12.01 6.95 7.03
C GLY A 271 12.06 5.43 7.13
N GLU A 272 12.84 4.91 8.07
CA GLU A 272 12.88 3.46 8.30
C GLU A 272 11.48 2.96 8.70
N PRO A 273 10.91 1.96 7.99
CA PRO A 273 9.56 1.45 8.25
C PRO A 273 9.52 0.52 9.47
N ARG A 274 10.41 0.72 10.45
CA ARG A 274 10.46 -0.08 11.68
C ARG A 274 9.13 0.06 12.43
N GLY A 275 8.45 -1.05 12.68
CA GLY A 275 7.10 -1.09 13.25
C GLY A 275 5.96 -1.10 12.23
N ALA A 276 6.24 -0.96 10.93
CA ALA A 276 5.22 -1.18 9.91
C ALA A 276 4.97 -2.67 9.65
N SER A 277 5.83 -3.57 10.14
CA SER A 277 5.69 -5.03 10.00
C SER A 277 4.31 -5.51 10.46
N GLY A 278 3.71 -6.41 9.69
CA GLY A 278 2.31 -6.80 9.77
C GLY A 278 1.34 -5.85 9.04
N GLY A 279 1.84 -4.81 8.39
CA GLY A 279 1.07 -3.87 7.57
C GLY A 279 0.57 -4.45 6.25
N ALA A 280 -0.34 -3.74 5.59
CA ALA A 280 -0.98 -4.23 4.37
C ALA A 280 -0.19 -3.87 3.11
N LEU A 281 -0.18 -4.78 2.14
CA LEU A 281 0.08 -4.50 0.73
C LEU A 281 -1.25 -4.54 -0.01
N ILE A 282 -1.65 -3.40 -0.57
CA ILE A 282 -2.92 -3.25 -1.28
C ILE A 282 -2.62 -3.14 -2.78
N ASP A 283 -3.18 -4.04 -3.56
CA ASP A 283 -3.19 -4.00 -5.01
C ASP A 283 -4.18 -2.94 -5.51
N LEU A 284 -3.67 -1.95 -6.24
CA LEU A 284 -4.44 -0.85 -6.83
C LEU A 284 -4.87 -1.14 -8.27
N GLY A 285 -4.43 -2.27 -8.83
CA GLY A 285 -4.67 -2.69 -10.20
C GLY A 285 -3.54 -2.34 -11.16
N MET A 286 -3.80 -2.63 -12.44
CA MET A 286 -2.95 -2.26 -13.56
C MET A 286 -3.54 -1.03 -14.26
N PRO A 287 -2.72 -0.05 -14.66
CA PRO A 287 -3.21 1.06 -15.47
C PRO A 287 -3.64 0.54 -16.85
N THR A 288 -4.93 0.70 -17.13
CA THR A 288 -5.58 0.47 -18.44
C THR A 288 -6.14 1.79 -18.95
N LEU A 289 -6.43 1.89 -20.25
CA LEU A 289 -6.97 3.14 -20.83
C LEU A 289 -8.27 3.57 -20.13
N GLU A 290 -9.14 2.61 -19.82
CA GLU A 290 -10.40 2.84 -19.11
C GLU A 290 -10.17 3.31 -17.67
N SER A 291 -9.10 2.84 -17.03
CA SER A 291 -8.80 3.18 -15.63
C SER A 291 -8.38 4.64 -15.42
N PHE A 292 -8.11 5.39 -16.50
CA PHE A 292 -7.87 6.84 -16.46
C PHE A 292 -9.16 7.65 -16.45
N ASP A 293 -10.33 7.04 -16.70
CA ASP A 293 -11.61 7.71 -16.51
C ASP A 293 -11.81 7.99 -15.00
N PRO A 294 -12.07 9.25 -14.57
CA PRO A 294 -12.33 9.59 -13.17
C PRO A 294 -13.50 8.81 -12.54
N LYS A 295 -14.42 8.26 -13.34
CA LYS A 295 -15.55 7.44 -12.91
C LYS A 295 -15.21 5.95 -12.78
N PHE A 296 -14.05 5.52 -13.27
CA PHE A 296 -13.63 4.13 -13.15
C PHE A 296 -13.52 3.75 -11.66
N PRO A 297 -14.10 2.60 -11.23
CA PRO A 297 -14.06 2.20 -9.83
C PRO A 297 -12.62 2.10 -9.28
N LYS A 298 -12.40 2.72 -8.13
CA LYS A 298 -11.10 2.75 -7.44
C LYS A 298 -11.15 1.79 -6.27
N VAL A 299 -11.00 0.50 -6.57
CA VAL A 299 -11.02 -0.57 -5.56
C VAL A 299 -9.60 -1.02 -5.27
N GLY A 300 -9.23 -1.07 -4.00
CA GLY A 300 -8.01 -1.71 -3.53
C GLY A 300 -8.29 -3.12 -3.01
N LYS A 301 -7.36 -4.04 -3.23
CA LYS A 301 -7.47 -5.41 -2.69
C LYS A 301 -6.25 -5.78 -1.88
N LEU A 302 -6.43 -6.39 -0.71
CA LEU A 302 -5.31 -6.89 0.09
C LEU A 302 -4.58 -8.00 -0.69
N ALA A 303 -3.30 -7.80 -0.97
CA ALA A 303 -2.43 -8.71 -1.71
C ALA A 303 -1.37 -9.37 -0.83
N GLY A 304 -0.97 -8.73 0.27
CA GLY A 304 0.05 -9.30 1.15
C GLY A 304 0.19 -8.59 2.48
N ILE A 305 1.01 -9.19 3.34
CA ILE A 305 1.33 -8.69 4.68
C ILE A 305 2.82 -8.33 4.71
N PHE A 306 3.14 -7.13 5.15
CA PHE A 306 4.51 -6.61 5.21
C PHE A 306 5.30 -7.33 6.28
N ILE A 307 6.48 -7.84 5.93
CA ILE A 307 7.33 -8.55 6.88
C ILE A 307 8.52 -7.68 7.24
N GLU A 308 9.32 -7.31 6.23
CA GLU A 308 10.59 -6.67 6.46
C GLU A 308 11.11 -5.86 5.26
N ARG A 309 12.07 -4.99 5.55
CA ARG A 309 12.84 -4.24 4.57
C ARG A 309 14.23 -4.84 4.42
N LYS A 310 14.57 -5.26 3.20
CA LYS A 310 15.92 -5.67 2.81
C LYS A 310 16.70 -4.45 2.32
N LYS A 311 17.42 -3.80 3.25
CA LYS A 311 18.07 -2.49 3.02
C LYS A 311 19.15 -2.53 1.93
N LYS A 312 19.92 -3.63 1.83
CA LYS A 312 21.00 -3.79 0.85
C LYS A 312 20.44 -3.96 -0.56
N GLU A 313 19.40 -4.76 -0.69
CA GLU A 313 18.70 -5.09 -1.94
C GLU A 313 17.69 -4.00 -2.34
N LYS A 314 17.40 -3.07 -1.43
CA LYS A 314 16.39 -2.02 -1.59
C LYS A 314 15.00 -2.59 -1.92
N LEU A 315 14.60 -3.60 -1.14
CA LEU A 315 13.30 -4.25 -1.28
C LEU A 315 12.48 -4.14 0.00
N LEU A 316 11.17 -3.97 -0.16
CA LEU A 316 10.17 -4.33 0.83
C LEU A 316 9.66 -5.74 0.49
N VAL A 317 9.60 -6.62 1.49
CA VAL A 317 9.18 -8.01 1.34
C VAL A 317 7.86 -8.21 2.06
N PHE A 318 6.93 -8.85 1.37
CA PHE A 318 5.59 -9.17 1.87
C PHE A 318 5.34 -10.67 1.69
N VAL A 319 4.61 -11.30 2.60
CA VAL A 319 4.02 -12.63 2.32
C VAL A 319 2.75 -12.45 1.49
N ASN A 320 2.56 -13.34 0.53
CA ASN A 320 1.34 -13.45 -0.26
C ASN A 320 0.14 -13.75 0.65
N ILE A 321 -0.90 -12.92 0.60
CA ILE A 321 -2.09 -13.07 1.45
C ILE A 321 -2.75 -14.46 1.30
N GLN A 322 -2.69 -15.05 0.11
CA GLN A 322 -3.28 -16.36 -0.16
C GLN A 322 -2.68 -17.46 0.72
N LEU A 323 -1.39 -17.36 1.06
CA LEU A 323 -0.72 -18.30 1.95
C LEU A 323 -1.21 -18.15 3.40
N VAL A 324 -1.46 -16.92 3.85
CA VAL A 324 -2.02 -16.64 5.18
C VAL A 324 -3.44 -17.18 5.28
N LEU A 325 -4.27 -16.97 4.26
CA LEU A 325 -5.65 -17.49 4.22
C LEU A 325 -5.67 -19.01 4.21
N TYR A 326 -4.77 -19.64 3.44
CA TYR A 326 -4.59 -21.09 3.47
C TYR A 326 -4.24 -21.59 4.89
N ALA A 327 -3.37 -20.88 5.61
CA ALA A 327 -3.02 -21.21 6.98
C ALA A 327 -4.23 -21.10 7.93
N ILE A 328 -5.00 -20.03 7.80
CA ILE A 328 -6.23 -19.82 8.59
C ILE A 328 -7.22 -20.95 8.34
N ASP A 329 -7.52 -21.27 7.07
CA ASP A 329 -8.46 -22.32 6.72
C ASP A 329 -8.01 -23.70 7.25
N ARG A 330 -6.71 -23.97 7.21
CA ARG A 330 -6.13 -25.21 7.76
C ARG A 330 -6.20 -25.27 9.28
N SER A 331 -6.00 -24.15 9.98
CA SER A 331 -6.16 -24.06 11.44
C SER A 331 -7.63 -24.31 11.85
N ARG A 332 -8.59 -23.74 11.11
CA ARG A 332 -10.03 -23.95 11.33
C ARG A 332 -10.42 -25.42 11.16
N ALA A 333 -9.92 -26.08 10.12
CA ALA A 333 -10.22 -27.49 9.86
C ALA A 333 -9.67 -28.43 10.95
N LYS A 334 -8.60 -28.04 11.66
CA LYS A 334 -7.96 -28.84 12.71
C LYS A 334 -8.44 -28.52 14.13
N GLY A 335 -9.32 -27.54 14.31
CA GLY A 335 -9.79 -27.13 15.63
C GLY A 335 -8.80 -26.28 16.44
N GLY A 336 -7.84 -25.61 15.78
CA GLY A 336 -7.00 -24.57 16.41
C GLY A 336 -5.53 -24.91 16.68
N ASP A 337 -5.00 -26.05 16.22
CA ASP A 337 -3.58 -26.39 16.40
C ASP A 337 -2.63 -25.74 15.38
N VAL A 338 -1.38 -25.55 15.82
CA VAL A 338 -0.25 -24.94 15.10
C VAL A 338 -0.14 -25.42 13.65
N VAL A 339 -0.10 -24.47 12.71
CA VAL A 339 0.04 -24.76 11.28
C VAL A 339 1.52 -24.87 10.92
N ASN A 340 2.02 -26.10 10.84
CA ASN A 340 3.24 -26.38 10.07
C ASN A 340 2.90 -26.21 8.58
N LEU A 341 3.39 -25.12 7.98
CA LEU A 341 3.39 -24.85 6.55
C LEU A 341 4.66 -25.34 5.89
#